data_AF-A0A8E2H406-F1
#
_entry.id   AF-A0A8E2H406-F1
#
_cell.length_a   1.000
_cell.length_b   1.000
_cell.length_c   1.000
_cell.angle_alpha   90.00
_cell.angle_beta   90.00
_cell.angle_gamma   90.00
#
_symmetry.space_group_name_H-M   'P 1'
#
loop_
_entity.id
_entity.type
_entity.pdbx_description
1 polymer ?
#
loop_
_entity_poly.entity_id
_entity_poly.type
_entity_poly.pdbx_seq_one_letter_code
_entity_poly.pdbx_strand_id
1 'polypeptide(L)'
;MFNLRKLTATVAFFLSIGAHDGANAQGNAVSNGATGYAASNNGRNGAVIATVNGIRIFDEDLSRRLQEEHGPSSVSQDVRLQTLKTMMAEVAVDAAFGKAIKSDPQLQAALESQRRKFVLAAYDSSRLQGIDVSPREVDDFIAAHPDYFAGRRTYHYSRADLTALTRNAQVEMTSRLPEWRKQAAMTPGEFQLNLVWAQNPAFRISMSRNWDGSEQIPAEDLAVLQQLDAAPGKISVQCKGDNCHLLVLHGSYPDPVDPALVRNALAAQLHQAKSAQVIEQANTELLARADVKVDDAAMAAAMARAASSLTRDEHAMQRRLIWAAQILTLLGSVGCAVLILTKRSHKYRAPSYLVLISYERYVRITCALLLPLGIAFLGLVVLGANPIVRPAIDTPVIAGLTLCSAALAVMAWRHASGLRHVLRRRRYGLIMLLAAQITLLASVF
;
A
#
# COMPACT_ATOMS: atom_id res chain seq x y z
N MET A 1 -27.95 -24.26 -35.17
CA MET A 1 -28.45 -25.09 -34.05
C MET A 1 -27.69 -24.71 -32.79
N PHE A 2 -28.33 -23.95 -31.91
CA PHE A 2 -27.79 -23.51 -30.62
C PHE A 2 -27.89 -24.65 -29.60
N ASN A 3 -26.84 -24.89 -28.82
CA ASN A 3 -26.94 -25.71 -27.62
C ASN A 3 -26.27 -24.99 -26.44
N LEU A 4 -27.12 -24.35 -25.63
CA LEU A 4 -26.82 -23.92 -24.26
C LEU A 4 -26.66 -25.16 -23.39
N ARG A 5 -25.50 -25.34 -22.75
CA ARG A 5 -25.36 -25.93 -21.40
C ARG A 5 -23.88 -26.00 -21.00
N LYS A 6 -23.44 -25.04 -20.20
CA LYS A 6 -22.75 -25.20 -18.91
C LYS A 6 -22.11 -23.87 -18.50
N LEU A 7 -22.86 -23.14 -17.68
CA LEU A 7 -22.40 -22.06 -16.83
C LEU A 7 -21.61 -22.66 -15.67
N THR A 8 -20.37 -22.23 -15.47
CA THR A 8 -19.73 -22.16 -14.15
C THR A 8 -18.52 -21.22 -14.21
N ALA A 9 -18.78 -20.00 -13.72
CA ALA A 9 -17.95 -19.24 -12.77
C ALA A 9 -16.45 -19.08 -13.07
N THR A 10 -16.02 -17.87 -13.42
CA THR A 10 -15.10 -16.97 -12.66
C THR A 10 -14.65 -15.84 -13.62
N VAL A 11 -14.72 -14.58 -13.16
CA VAL A 11 -14.20 -13.35 -13.80
C VAL A 11 -14.90 -12.86 -15.07
N ALA A 12 -16.00 -12.13 -14.86
CA ALA A 12 -16.36 -10.96 -15.67
C ALA A 12 -17.16 -10.02 -14.76
N PHE A 13 -16.45 -9.16 -14.03
CA PHE A 13 -17.07 -8.14 -13.20
C PHE A 13 -16.30 -6.83 -13.33
N PHE A 14 -16.27 -6.26 -14.53
CA PHE A 14 -16.01 -4.84 -14.73
C PHE A 14 -16.62 -4.43 -16.07
N LEU A 15 -17.86 -3.95 -16.01
CA LEU A 15 -18.46 -2.86 -16.80
C LEU A 15 -19.99 -2.94 -16.67
N SER A 16 -20.60 -1.78 -16.40
CA SER A 16 -22.05 -1.53 -16.28
C SER A 16 -22.69 -1.71 -14.89
N ILE A 17 -22.19 -0.96 -13.91
CA ILE A 17 -23.10 -0.24 -13.01
C ILE A 17 -22.92 1.23 -13.36
N GLY A 18 -23.96 1.83 -13.96
CA GLY A 18 -24.08 3.28 -14.03
C GLY A 18 -24.17 3.79 -12.60
N ALA A 19 -23.05 4.31 -12.10
CA ALA A 19 -22.97 5.03 -10.85
C ALA A 19 -23.67 6.37 -11.05
N HIS A 20 -24.96 6.40 -10.74
CA HIS A 20 -25.66 7.62 -10.39
C HIS A 20 -25.47 7.80 -8.88
N ASP A 21 -24.31 8.29 -8.46
CA ASP A 21 -24.02 8.55 -7.04
C ASP A 21 -23.44 9.96 -6.86
N GLY A 22 -24.35 10.89 -6.60
CA GLY A 22 -24.08 12.04 -5.74
C GLY A 22 -24.45 11.66 -4.31
N ALA A 23 -23.55 10.96 -3.61
CA ALA A 23 -23.76 10.59 -2.20
C ALA A 23 -23.24 11.70 -1.28
N ASN A 24 -24.13 12.60 -0.88
CA ASN A 24 -23.97 13.41 0.32
C ASN A 24 -24.09 12.47 1.55
N ALA A 25 -22.95 12.02 2.08
CA ALA A 25 -22.90 11.24 3.31
C ALA A 25 -23.09 12.15 4.54
N GLN A 26 -24.34 12.54 4.82
CA GLN A 26 -24.73 12.87 6.20
C GLN A 26 -25.09 11.56 6.90
N GLY A 27 -24.19 11.09 7.77
CA GLY A 27 -24.41 9.93 8.62
C GLY A 27 -25.54 10.18 9.63
N ASN A 28 -26.77 9.89 9.22
CA ASN A 28 -27.87 9.65 10.14
C ASN A 28 -27.92 8.15 10.44
N ALA A 29 -27.72 7.79 11.71
CA ALA A 29 -27.85 6.43 12.18
C ALA A 29 -29.24 5.87 11.81
N VAL A 30 -29.28 4.88 10.91
CA VAL A 30 -30.48 4.07 10.69
C VAL A 30 -30.67 3.20 11.94
N SER A 31 -31.38 3.76 12.92
CA SER A 31 -31.91 2.99 14.05
C SER A 31 -32.90 1.97 13.50
N ASN A 32 -32.68 0.68 13.78
CA ASN A 32 -33.58 -0.45 13.53
C ASN A 32 -35.06 -0.04 13.33
N GLY A 33 -35.51 -0.04 12.07
CA GLY A 33 -36.73 0.63 11.60
C GLY A 33 -38.09 0.08 12.05
N ALA A 34 -38.17 -0.89 12.97
CA ALA A 34 -39.46 -1.47 13.38
C ALA A 34 -39.81 -1.25 14.87
N THR A 35 -38.87 -0.80 15.71
CA THR A 35 -39.18 -0.42 17.11
C THR A 35 -39.04 1.08 17.36
N GLY A 36 -38.46 1.83 16.41
CA GLY A 36 -38.29 3.28 16.51
C GLY A 36 -39.59 4.08 16.37
N TYR A 37 -40.56 3.63 15.55
CA TYR A 37 -41.79 4.40 15.31
C TYR A 37 -42.74 4.44 16.51
N ALA A 38 -42.76 3.39 17.34
CA ALA A 38 -43.62 3.36 18.53
C ALA A 38 -42.96 4.00 19.77
N ALA A 39 -41.64 3.84 19.94
CA ALA A 39 -40.92 4.35 21.11
C ALA A 39 -40.54 5.83 21.01
N SER A 40 -40.50 6.42 19.80
CA SER A 40 -40.07 7.81 19.59
C SER A 40 -41.20 8.86 19.61
N ASN A 41 -42.45 8.47 19.91
CA ASN A 41 -43.61 9.37 19.76
C ASN A 41 -43.87 10.32 20.94
N ASN A 42 -43.24 10.10 22.10
CA ASN A 42 -43.54 10.88 23.32
C ASN A 42 -42.75 12.20 23.45
N GLY A 43 -42.05 12.67 22.40
CA GLY A 43 -41.27 13.91 22.50
C GLY A 43 -40.94 14.64 21.19
N ARG A 44 -41.55 14.27 20.06
CA ARG A 44 -41.34 14.98 18.78
C ARG A 44 -42.45 16.02 18.57
N ASN A 45 -42.06 17.28 18.33
CA ASN A 45 -42.96 18.41 18.10
C ASN A 45 -43.28 18.67 16.61
N GLY A 46 -43.20 17.65 15.76
CA GLY A 46 -43.47 17.76 14.33
C GLY A 46 -44.96 17.71 13.96
N ALA A 47 -45.33 18.27 12.81
CA ALA A 47 -46.69 18.13 12.26
C ALA A 47 -46.96 16.67 11.86
N VAL A 48 -48.07 16.11 12.36
CA VAL A 48 -48.51 14.75 12.02
C VAL A 48 -49.26 14.80 10.68
N ILE A 49 -48.80 14.02 9.71
CA ILE A 49 -49.37 13.99 8.36
C ILE A 49 -50.24 12.76 8.10
N ALA A 50 -50.02 11.66 8.84
CA ALA A 50 -50.85 10.46 8.77
C ALA A 50 -50.82 9.69 10.10
N THR A 51 -51.81 8.84 10.33
CA THR A 51 -51.84 7.89 11.45
C THR A 51 -52.32 6.54 10.96
N VAL A 52 -51.55 5.48 11.20
CA VAL A 52 -51.84 4.11 10.77
C VAL A 52 -51.78 3.19 11.99
N ASN A 53 -52.90 2.54 12.34
CA ASN A 53 -53.00 1.68 13.53
C ASN A 53 -52.52 2.35 14.84
N GLY A 54 -52.76 3.66 14.98
CA GLY A 54 -52.34 4.45 16.14
C GLY A 54 -50.88 4.94 16.10
N ILE A 55 -50.08 4.52 15.12
CA ILE A 55 -48.72 5.03 14.89
C ILE A 55 -48.80 6.28 14.04
N ARG A 56 -48.22 7.39 14.52
CA ARG A 56 -48.20 8.69 13.85
C ARG A 56 -47.00 8.76 12.91
N ILE A 57 -47.21 9.23 11.68
CA ILE A 57 -46.18 9.55 10.70
C ILE A 57 -46.06 11.08 10.65
N PHE A 58 -44.85 11.60 10.88
CA PHE A 58 -44.57 13.04 10.91
C PHE A 58 -44.06 13.56 9.56
N ASP A 59 -44.25 14.85 9.32
CA ASP A 59 -43.77 15.49 8.08
C ASP A 59 -42.25 15.43 7.92
N GLU A 60 -41.52 15.47 9.05
CA GLU A 60 -40.07 15.35 9.11
C GLU A 60 -39.60 13.97 8.60
N ASP A 61 -40.34 12.90 8.91
CA ASP A 61 -40.01 11.54 8.46
C ASP A 61 -40.20 11.42 6.94
N LEU A 62 -41.29 11.99 6.41
CA LEU A 62 -41.55 12.04 4.98
C LEU A 62 -40.50 12.89 4.24
N SER A 63 -40.16 14.06 4.78
CA SER A 63 -39.16 14.96 4.19
C SER A 63 -37.78 14.32 4.16
N ARG A 64 -37.37 13.65 5.25
CA ARG A 64 -36.13 12.87 5.31
C ARG A 64 -36.12 11.75 4.27
N ARG A 65 -37.21 10.97 4.18
CA ARG A 65 -37.31 9.88 3.20
C ARG A 65 -37.23 10.38 1.76
N LEU A 66 -37.89 11.50 1.47
CA LEU A 66 -37.82 12.15 0.17
C LEU A 66 -36.42 12.67 -0.16
N GLN A 67 -35.71 13.22 0.83
CA GLN A 67 -34.33 13.66 0.66
C GLN A 67 -33.38 12.49 0.41
N GLU A 68 -33.61 11.34 1.06
CA GLU A 68 -32.85 10.11 0.85
C GLU A 68 -33.10 9.49 -0.53
N GLU A 69 -34.35 9.44 -1.00
CA GLU A 69 -34.73 8.79 -2.28
C GLU A 69 -34.53 9.69 -3.52
N HIS A 70 -34.68 11.01 -3.37
CA HIS A 70 -34.74 11.94 -4.50
C HIS A 70 -33.76 13.13 -4.39
N GLY A 71 -32.95 13.20 -3.34
CA GLY A 71 -31.98 14.26 -3.13
C GLY A 71 -32.60 15.61 -2.72
N PRO A 72 -31.82 16.71 -2.75
CA PRO A 72 -32.25 18.05 -2.28
C PRO A 72 -33.20 18.80 -3.23
N SER A 73 -33.59 18.20 -4.35
CA SER A 73 -34.45 18.80 -5.37
C SER A 73 -35.89 18.99 -4.91
N SER A 74 -36.60 19.99 -5.47
CA SER A 74 -38.04 20.16 -5.25
C SER A 74 -38.80 18.93 -5.78
N VAL A 75 -39.42 18.17 -4.89
CA VAL A 75 -40.18 16.96 -5.23
C VAL A 75 -41.63 17.32 -5.58
N SER A 76 -42.19 16.70 -6.62
CA SER A 76 -43.59 16.91 -6.99
C SER A 76 -44.56 16.37 -5.93
N GLN A 77 -45.78 16.93 -5.89
CA GLN A 77 -46.80 16.50 -4.94
C GLN A 77 -47.17 15.02 -5.10
N ASP A 78 -47.16 14.49 -6.32
CA ASP A 78 -47.48 13.10 -6.60
C ASP A 78 -46.44 12.13 -6.03
N VAL A 79 -45.14 12.46 -6.15
CA VAL A 79 -44.07 11.66 -5.56
C VAL A 79 -44.16 11.69 -4.04
N ARG A 80 -44.39 12.86 -3.44
CA ARG A 80 -44.62 13.00 -1.99
C ARG A 80 -45.78 12.15 -1.50
N LEU A 81 -46.90 12.14 -2.22
CA LEU A 81 -48.07 11.31 -1.90
C LEU A 81 -47.75 9.81 -2.02
N GLN A 82 -47.00 9.41 -3.06
CA GLN A 82 -46.61 8.02 -3.26
C GLN A 82 -45.66 7.53 -2.16
N THR A 83 -44.65 8.33 -1.79
CA THR A 83 -43.75 8.00 -0.67
C THR A 83 -44.51 7.89 0.64
N LEU A 84 -45.46 8.81 0.91
CA LEU A 84 -46.33 8.71 2.09
C LEU A 84 -47.16 7.41 2.10
N LYS A 85 -47.75 7.04 0.96
CA LYS A 85 -48.50 5.77 0.84
C LYS A 85 -47.61 4.56 1.12
N THR A 86 -46.38 4.56 0.61
CA THR A 86 -45.41 3.50 0.90
C THR A 86 -45.09 3.42 2.39
N MET A 87 -44.79 4.55 3.05
CA MET A 87 -44.55 4.60 4.50
C MET A 87 -45.76 4.09 5.30
N MET A 88 -46.97 4.46 4.90
CA MET A 88 -48.20 3.96 5.52
C MET A 88 -48.35 2.44 5.36
N ALA A 89 -48.02 1.91 4.18
CA ALA A 89 -48.05 0.47 3.92
C ALA A 89 -47.00 -0.28 4.75
N GLU A 90 -45.79 0.25 4.90
CA GLU A 90 -44.75 -0.32 5.76
C GLU A 90 -45.20 -0.42 7.21
N VAL A 91 -45.80 0.65 7.76
CA VAL A 91 -46.36 0.66 9.13
C VAL A 91 -47.50 -0.35 9.27
N ALA A 92 -48.36 -0.48 8.26
CA ALA A 92 -49.44 -1.46 8.28
C ALA A 92 -48.92 -2.91 8.25
N VAL A 93 -47.89 -3.19 7.44
CA VAL A 93 -47.22 -4.50 7.38
C VAL A 93 -46.55 -4.82 8.72
N ASP A 94 -45.84 -3.87 9.32
CA ASP A 94 -45.20 -4.07 10.63
C ASP A 94 -46.23 -4.32 11.73
N ALA A 95 -47.36 -3.60 11.73
CA ALA A 95 -48.45 -3.84 12.67
C ALA A 95 -49.07 -5.25 12.51
N ALA A 96 -49.21 -5.73 11.28
CA ALA A 96 -49.80 -7.03 10.98
C ALA A 96 -48.84 -8.20 11.25
N PHE A 97 -47.56 -8.05 10.89
CA PHE A 97 -46.59 -9.14 10.88
C PHE A 97 -45.49 -9.02 11.94
N GLY A 98 -45.28 -7.86 12.56
CA GLY A 98 -44.17 -7.62 13.49
C GLY A 98 -44.12 -8.57 14.69
N LYS A 99 -45.26 -9.13 15.12
CA LYS A 99 -45.29 -10.22 16.12
C LYS A 99 -44.81 -11.56 15.55
N ALA A 100 -45.20 -11.91 14.32
CA ALA A 100 -44.76 -13.11 13.63
C ALA A 100 -43.25 -13.08 13.34
N ILE A 101 -42.72 -11.90 13.03
CA ILE A 101 -41.27 -11.67 12.85
C ILE A 101 -40.49 -12.01 14.13
N LYS A 102 -41.05 -11.70 15.30
CA LYS A 102 -40.42 -12.01 16.59
C LYS A 102 -40.54 -13.48 16.98
N SER A 103 -41.43 -14.26 16.37
CA SER A 103 -41.58 -15.69 16.68
C SER A 103 -40.85 -16.61 15.70
N ASP A 104 -40.57 -16.15 14.47
CA ASP A 104 -39.89 -16.96 13.46
C ASP A 104 -38.34 -16.89 13.63
N PRO A 105 -37.68 -18.01 14.03
CA PRO A 105 -36.25 -18.02 14.22
C PRO A 105 -35.44 -17.76 12.94
N GLN A 106 -35.96 -18.13 11.76
CA GLN A 106 -35.27 -17.87 10.49
C GLN A 106 -35.24 -16.38 10.18
N LEU A 107 -36.36 -15.69 10.41
CA LEU A 107 -36.44 -14.26 10.18
C LEU A 107 -35.65 -13.46 11.21
N GLN A 108 -35.65 -13.87 12.48
CA GLN A 108 -34.76 -13.29 13.48
C GLN A 108 -33.27 -13.42 13.10
N ALA A 109 -32.85 -14.61 12.64
CA ALA A 109 -31.48 -14.82 12.20
C ALA A 109 -31.12 -13.94 10.99
N ALA A 110 -32.04 -13.76 10.05
CA ALA A 110 -31.87 -12.87 8.91
C ALA A 110 -31.75 -11.40 9.35
N LEU A 111 -32.62 -10.93 10.26
CA LEU A 111 -32.57 -9.57 10.80
C LEU A 111 -31.26 -9.30 11.56
N GLU A 112 -30.83 -10.22 12.41
CA GLU A 112 -29.56 -10.08 13.13
C GLU A 112 -28.36 -10.11 12.18
N SER A 113 -28.41 -10.90 11.10
CA SER A 113 -27.40 -10.87 10.05
C SER A 113 -27.33 -9.52 9.35
N GLN A 114 -28.49 -8.95 8.96
CA GLN A 114 -28.55 -7.63 8.32
C GLN A 114 -28.10 -6.52 9.27
N ARG A 115 -28.49 -6.59 10.54
CA ARG A 115 -28.02 -5.65 11.58
C ARG A 115 -26.51 -5.66 11.68
N ARG A 116 -25.85 -6.82 11.74
CA ARG A 116 -24.38 -6.91 11.78
C ARG A 116 -23.73 -6.32 10.53
N LYS A 117 -24.27 -6.60 9.34
CA LYS A 117 -23.79 -6.01 8.08
C LYS A 117 -23.93 -4.50 8.07
N PHE A 118 -25.07 -3.97 8.53
CA PHE A 118 -25.30 -2.54 8.63
C PHE A 118 -24.32 -1.86 9.60
N VAL A 119 -24.12 -2.44 10.79
CA VAL A 119 -23.15 -1.92 11.77
C VAL A 119 -21.73 -1.93 11.21
N LEU A 120 -21.33 -2.99 10.50
CA LEU A 120 -20.03 -3.05 9.83
C LEU A 120 -19.90 -1.97 8.76
N ALA A 121 -20.89 -1.82 7.88
CA ALA A 121 -20.88 -0.80 6.83
C ALA A 121 -20.84 0.62 7.40
N ALA A 122 -21.57 0.88 8.49
CA ALA A 122 -21.52 2.17 9.19
C ALA A 122 -20.15 2.43 9.82
N TYR A 123 -19.53 1.40 10.40
CA TYR A 123 -18.16 1.48 10.91
C TYR A 123 -17.17 1.77 9.77
N ASP A 124 -17.22 1.02 8.68
CA ASP A 124 -16.36 1.23 7.51
C ASP A 124 -16.52 2.65 6.95
N SER A 125 -17.76 3.12 6.77
CA SER A 125 -18.04 4.49 6.34
C SER A 125 -17.45 5.55 7.28
N SER A 126 -17.50 5.32 8.61
CA SER A 126 -16.86 6.22 9.57
C SER A 126 -15.34 6.28 9.44
N ARG A 127 -14.70 5.20 8.97
CA ARG A 127 -13.25 5.15 8.70
C ARG A 127 -12.85 5.82 7.40
N LEU A 128 -13.77 5.94 6.45
CA LEU A 128 -13.53 6.62 5.18
C LEU A 128 -13.60 8.16 5.28
N GLN A 129 -14.08 8.70 6.41
CA GLN A 129 -14.16 10.16 6.60
C GLN A 129 -12.76 10.79 6.56
N GLY A 130 -12.57 11.74 5.64
CA GLY A 130 -11.29 12.45 5.48
C GLY A 130 -10.26 11.74 4.59
N ILE A 131 -10.63 10.62 3.95
CA ILE A 131 -9.84 10.08 2.85
C ILE A 131 -10.09 10.95 1.63
N ASP A 132 -9.04 11.61 1.16
CA ASP A 132 -9.05 12.32 -0.11
C ASP A 132 -7.79 11.97 -0.91
N VAL A 133 -7.88 12.11 -2.23
CA VAL A 133 -6.76 11.97 -3.16
C VAL A 133 -6.43 13.35 -3.69
N SER A 134 -5.28 13.86 -3.27
CA SER A 134 -4.81 15.17 -3.71
C SER A 134 -4.42 15.16 -5.19
N PRO A 135 -4.55 16.28 -5.92
CA PRO A 135 -4.08 16.38 -7.30
C PRO A 135 -2.60 16.02 -7.46
N ARG A 136 -1.79 16.30 -6.43
CA ARG A 136 -0.37 15.95 -6.40
C ARG A 136 -0.13 14.44 -6.35
N GLU A 137 -0.91 13.69 -5.58
CA GLU A 137 -0.82 12.21 -5.57
C GLU A 137 -1.12 11.64 -6.96
N VAL A 138 -2.06 12.23 -7.70
CA VAL A 138 -2.36 11.85 -9.10
C VAL A 138 -1.18 12.15 -10.01
N ASP A 139 -0.57 13.34 -9.89
CA ASP A 139 0.61 13.72 -10.66
C ASP A 139 1.82 12.81 -10.37
N ASP A 140 2.06 12.52 -9.10
CA ASP A 140 3.13 11.64 -8.65
C ASP A 140 2.92 10.21 -9.17
N PHE A 141 1.67 9.74 -9.22
CA PHE A 141 1.33 8.45 -9.82
C PHE A 141 1.58 8.43 -11.34
N ILE A 142 1.16 9.47 -12.07
CA ILE A 142 1.41 9.58 -13.51
C ILE A 142 2.91 9.58 -13.80
N ALA A 143 3.69 10.32 -13.02
CA ALA A 143 5.14 10.40 -13.16
C ALA A 143 5.84 9.08 -12.84
N ALA A 144 5.33 8.32 -11.86
CA ALA A 144 5.87 7.01 -11.49
C ALA A 144 5.54 5.90 -12.51
N HIS A 145 4.48 6.06 -13.30
CA HIS A 145 3.97 5.04 -14.22
C HIS A 145 3.84 5.56 -15.67
N PRO A 146 4.92 6.04 -16.31
CA PRO A 146 4.86 6.56 -17.68
C PRO A 146 4.35 5.50 -18.69
N ASP A 147 4.61 4.21 -18.42
CA ASP A 147 4.17 3.07 -19.23
C ASP A 147 2.65 2.90 -19.29
N TYR A 148 1.89 3.50 -18.36
CA TYR A 148 0.42 3.49 -18.37
C TYR A 148 -0.19 4.66 -19.16
N PHE A 149 0.62 5.65 -19.56
CA PHE A 149 0.13 6.85 -20.23
C PHE A 149 0.90 7.11 -21.53
N ALA A 150 2.05 7.80 -21.44
CA ALA A 150 2.85 8.16 -22.61
C ALA A 150 3.49 6.94 -23.29
N GLY A 151 3.89 5.94 -22.50
CA GLY A 151 4.41 4.66 -22.97
C GLY A 151 3.33 3.59 -23.14
N ARG A 152 2.04 3.97 -23.04
CA ARG A 152 0.94 3.01 -23.08
C ARG A 152 0.92 2.26 -24.40
N ARG A 153 0.86 0.94 -24.28
CA ARG A 153 0.69 0.01 -25.39
C ARG A 153 -0.49 -0.88 -25.13
N THR A 154 -1.12 -1.32 -26.19
CA THR A 154 -2.14 -2.34 -26.17
C THR A 154 -1.54 -3.64 -26.68
N TYR A 155 -1.64 -4.70 -25.87
CA TYR A 155 -1.05 -6.01 -26.16
C TYR A 155 -2.14 -6.99 -26.57
N HIS A 156 -1.93 -7.64 -27.71
CA HIS A 156 -2.71 -8.78 -28.12
C HIS A 156 -1.91 -10.04 -27.78
N TYR A 157 -2.38 -10.82 -26.81
CA TYR A 157 -1.64 -11.97 -26.31
C TYR A 157 -2.57 -13.14 -25.95
N SER A 158 -2.04 -14.36 -25.97
CA SER A 158 -2.68 -15.53 -25.36
C SER A 158 -2.01 -15.83 -24.04
N ARG A 159 -2.83 -16.16 -23.04
CA ARG A 159 -2.41 -16.66 -21.73
C ARG A 159 -2.88 -18.10 -21.59
N ALA A 160 -1.99 -18.99 -21.17
CA ALA A 160 -2.33 -20.34 -20.76
C ALA A 160 -1.76 -20.62 -19.37
N ASP A 161 -2.63 -20.86 -18.41
CA ASP A 161 -2.27 -21.33 -17.07
C ASP A 161 -2.45 -22.85 -17.03
N LEU A 162 -1.35 -23.58 -16.83
CA LEU A 162 -1.33 -25.03 -16.69
C LEU A 162 -1.07 -25.38 -15.23
N THR A 163 -1.95 -26.19 -14.63
CA THR A 163 -1.77 -26.75 -13.30
C THR A 163 -1.63 -28.27 -13.40
N ALA A 164 -0.50 -28.80 -12.95
CA ALA A 164 -0.29 -30.23 -12.79
C ALA A 164 -1.13 -30.76 -11.61
N LEU A 165 -2.02 -31.73 -11.87
CA LEU A 165 -2.88 -32.32 -10.84
C LEU A 165 -2.23 -33.49 -10.12
N THR A 166 -1.11 -34.00 -10.66
CA THR A 166 -0.37 -35.13 -10.10
C THR A 166 1.13 -34.84 -10.11
N ARG A 167 1.88 -35.51 -9.22
CA ARG A 167 3.34 -35.41 -9.18
C ARG A 167 4.01 -35.85 -10.48
N ASN A 168 3.48 -36.88 -11.14
CA ASN A 168 4.02 -37.35 -12.43
C ASN A 168 3.83 -36.28 -13.52
N ALA A 169 2.65 -35.63 -13.55
CA ALA A 169 2.40 -34.52 -14.45
C ALA A 169 3.33 -33.33 -14.19
N GLN A 170 3.67 -33.05 -12.93
CA GLN A 170 4.63 -32.01 -12.59
C GLN A 170 6.04 -32.33 -13.11
N VAL A 171 6.50 -33.58 -12.96
CA VAL A 171 7.80 -34.04 -13.48
C VAL A 171 7.83 -33.97 -15.01
N GLU A 172 6.76 -34.41 -15.66
CA GLU A 172 6.60 -34.33 -17.11
C GLU A 172 6.60 -32.87 -17.61
N MET A 173 5.84 -31.99 -16.95
CA MET A 173 5.81 -30.57 -17.27
C MET A 173 7.20 -29.95 -17.14
N THR A 174 7.91 -30.24 -16.05
CA THR A 174 9.25 -29.70 -15.78
C THR A 174 10.29 -30.20 -16.80
N SER A 175 10.21 -31.47 -17.21
CA SER A 175 11.15 -32.04 -18.19
C SER A 175 10.96 -31.47 -19.60
N ARG A 176 9.75 -31.00 -19.93
CA ARG A 176 9.41 -30.36 -21.22
C ARG A 176 9.75 -28.87 -21.29
N LEU A 177 9.96 -28.19 -20.16
CA LEU A 177 10.26 -26.75 -20.15
C LEU A 177 11.43 -26.33 -21.05
N PRO A 178 12.56 -27.06 -21.11
CA PRO A 178 13.64 -26.71 -22.03
C PRO A 178 13.19 -26.78 -23.50
N GLU A 179 12.30 -27.70 -23.85
CA GLU A 179 11.77 -27.82 -25.22
C GLU A 179 10.84 -26.65 -25.54
N TRP A 180 9.92 -26.30 -24.63
CA TRP A 180 9.01 -25.14 -24.84
C TRP A 180 9.77 -23.82 -24.95
N ARG A 181 10.85 -23.65 -24.16
CA ARG A 181 11.72 -22.47 -24.25
C ARG A 181 12.48 -22.42 -25.58
N LYS A 182 12.93 -23.57 -26.11
CA LYS A 182 13.56 -23.64 -27.43
C LYS A 182 12.57 -23.38 -28.57
N GLN A 183 11.32 -23.75 -28.36
CA GLN A 183 10.20 -23.49 -29.25
C GLN A 183 9.70 -22.03 -29.20
N ALA A 184 10.37 -21.11 -28.50
CA ALA A 184 10.00 -19.69 -28.45
C ALA A 184 10.00 -18.97 -29.82
N ALA A 185 10.50 -19.62 -30.87
CA ALA A 185 10.41 -19.20 -32.27
C ALA A 185 9.14 -19.71 -33.00
N MET A 186 8.29 -20.51 -32.34
CA MET A 186 7.04 -21.01 -32.93
C MET A 186 6.05 -19.88 -33.15
N THR A 187 5.31 -19.99 -34.24
CA THR A 187 4.18 -19.10 -34.50
C THR A 187 3.07 -19.35 -33.47
N PRO A 188 2.25 -18.33 -33.16
CA PRO A 188 1.16 -18.51 -32.20
C PRO A 188 0.16 -19.62 -32.57
N GLY A 189 0.00 -19.92 -33.86
CA GLY A 189 -0.82 -21.03 -34.34
C GLY A 189 -0.23 -22.41 -34.04
N GLU A 190 1.09 -22.58 -34.23
CA GLU A 190 1.80 -23.81 -33.88
C GLU A 190 1.81 -24.08 -32.37
N PHE A 191 1.90 -23.02 -31.57
CA PHE A 191 1.81 -23.12 -30.13
C PHE A 191 0.44 -23.65 -29.65
N GLN A 192 -0.64 -23.18 -30.28
CA GLN A 192 -2.00 -23.61 -29.95
C GLN A 192 -2.26 -25.07 -30.36
N LEU A 193 -1.66 -25.50 -31.47
CA LEU A 193 -1.63 -26.90 -31.91
C LEU A 193 -0.81 -27.80 -30.98
N ASN A 194 0.28 -27.29 -30.40
CA ASN A 194 1.01 -28.03 -29.41
C ASN A 194 0.21 -28.15 -28.10
N LEU A 195 -0.46 -27.11 -27.59
CA LEU A 195 -1.27 -27.23 -26.37
C LEU A 195 -2.38 -28.31 -26.39
N VAL A 196 -2.70 -28.90 -27.55
CA VAL A 196 -3.55 -30.09 -27.69
C VAL A 196 -3.06 -31.26 -26.82
N TRP A 197 -1.76 -31.41 -26.53
CA TRP A 197 -1.28 -32.48 -25.62
C TRP A 197 -1.67 -32.26 -24.15
N ALA A 198 -2.00 -31.04 -23.75
CA ALA A 198 -2.49 -30.76 -22.41
C ALA A 198 -3.97 -31.19 -22.20
N GLN A 199 -4.62 -31.75 -23.23
CA GLN A 199 -5.87 -32.52 -23.06
C GLN A 199 -5.68 -33.78 -22.19
N ASN A 200 -4.45 -34.12 -21.82
CA ASN A 200 -4.17 -35.11 -20.79
C ASN A 200 -4.90 -34.70 -19.48
N PRO A 201 -5.76 -35.58 -18.91
CA PRO A 201 -6.51 -35.29 -17.69
C PRO A 201 -5.63 -35.03 -16.46
N ALA A 202 -4.33 -35.29 -16.55
CA ALA A 202 -3.36 -34.98 -15.51
C ALA A 202 -3.02 -33.47 -15.41
N PHE A 203 -3.47 -32.64 -16.36
CA PHE A 203 -3.36 -31.19 -16.32
C PHE A 203 -4.72 -30.52 -16.27
N ARG A 204 -4.82 -29.42 -15.54
CA ARG A 204 -5.89 -28.44 -15.68
C ARG A 204 -5.35 -27.25 -16.45
N ILE A 205 -5.97 -26.91 -17.58
CA ILE A 205 -5.59 -25.75 -18.39
C ILE A 205 -6.69 -24.69 -18.29
N SER A 206 -6.28 -23.45 -18.08
CA SER A 206 -7.08 -22.27 -18.38
C SER A 206 -6.42 -21.51 -19.52
N MET A 207 -7.15 -21.25 -20.61
CA MET A 207 -6.65 -20.47 -21.73
C MET A 207 -7.51 -19.24 -21.94
N SER A 208 -6.86 -18.11 -22.17
CA SER A 208 -7.51 -16.86 -22.56
C SER A 208 -6.71 -16.20 -23.68
N ARG A 209 -7.41 -15.45 -24.54
CA ARG A 209 -6.80 -14.57 -25.53
C ARG A 209 -7.32 -13.18 -25.23
N ASN A 210 -6.40 -12.27 -24.96
CA ASN A 210 -6.70 -10.96 -24.41
C ASN A 210 -6.19 -9.87 -25.34
N TRP A 211 -6.87 -8.73 -25.28
CA TRP A 211 -6.51 -7.50 -25.98
C TRP A 211 -6.65 -6.39 -24.96
N ASP A 212 -5.57 -6.15 -24.21
CA ASP A 212 -5.60 -5.34 -23.01
C ASP A 212 -4.59 -4.20 -23.10
N GLY A 213 -4.92 -3.05 -22.51
CA GLY A 213 -3.99 -1.95 -22.30
C GLY A 213 -2.93 -2.29 -21.25
N SER A 214 -1.77 -1.62 -21.29
CA SER A 214 -0.66 -1.85 -20.36
C SER A 214 -1.08 -1.75 -18.89
N GLU A 215 -2.06 -0.92 -18.59
CA GLU A 215 -2.66 -0.67 -17.27
C GLU A 215 -3.57 -1.79 -16.76
N GLN A 216 -4.11 -2.63 -17.65
CA GLN A 216 -5.01 -3.74 -17.31
C GLN A 216 -4.27 -5.06 -17.09
N ILE A 217 -3.03 -5.15 -17.55
CA ILE A 217 -2.20 -6.35 -17.49
C ILE A 217 -1.48 -6.41 -16.12
N PRO A 218 -1.47 -7.56 -15.42
CA PRO A 218 -0.69 -7.72 -14.20
C PRO A 218 0.78 -7.33 -14.41
N ALA A 219 1.38 -6.62 -13.44
CA ALA A 219 2.74 -6.08 -13.60
C ALA A 219 3.80 -7.16 -13.93
N GLU A 220 3.62 -8.38 -13.41
CA GLU A 220 4.48 -9.53 -13.71
C GLU A 220 4.38 -9.96 -15.18
N ASP A 221 3.16 -9.98 -15.74
CA ASP A 221 2.91 -10.35 -17.13
C ASP A 221 3.32 -9.22 -18.08
N LEU A 222 3.08 -7.96 -17.70
CA LEU A 222 3.46 -6.79 -18.49
C LEU A 222 4.97 -6.72 -18.73
N ALA A 223 5.77 -6.94 -17.67
CA ALA A 223 7.23 -6.95 -17.79
C ALA A 223 7.72 -8.04 -18.78
N VAL A 224 7.04 -9.19 -18.80
CA VAL A 224 7.32 -10.28 -19.73
C VAL A 224 6.92 -9.91 -21.16
N LEU A 225 5.73 -9.35 -21.34
CA LEU A 225 5.25 -8.94 -22.66
C LEU A 225 6.12 -7.83 -23.26
N GLN A 226 6.62 -6.88 -22.46
CA GLN A 226 7.60 -5.88 -22.88
C GLN A 226 8.91 -6.54 -23.35
N GLN A 227 9.40 -7.55 -22.63
CA GLN A 227 10.59 -8.31 -23.03
C GLN A 227 10.35 -9.09 -24.34
N LEU A 228 9.17 -9.71 -24.51
CA LEU A 228 8.77 -10.41 -25.73
C LEU A 228 8.54 -9.46 -26.92
N ASP A 229 8.18 -8.21 -26.66
CA ASP A 229 8.04 -7.20 -27.71
C ASP A 229 9.42 -6.82 -28.27
N ALA A 230 10.40 -6.64 -27.39
CA ALA A 230 11.79 -6.32 -27.75
C ALA A 230 12.57 -7.50 -28.34
N ALA A 231 12.20 -8.75 -28.01
CA ALA A 231 12.89 -9.95 -28.45
C ALA A 231 12.28 -10.57 -29.72
N PRO A 232 13.06 -11.33 -30.52
CA PRO A 232 12.55 -12.08 -31.67
C PRO A 232 11.65 -13.26 -31.28
N GLY A 233 11.61 -13.63 -29.99
CA GLY A 233 10.73 -14.66 -29.46
C GLY A 233 9.40 -14.09 -28.98
N LYS A 234 8.31 -14.79 -29.27
CA LYS A 234 6.93 -14.35 -28.92
C LYS A 234 6.28 -15.18 -27.82
N ILE A 235 7.06 -16.04 -27.15
CA ILE A 235 6.54 -16.96 -26.13
C ILE A 235 7.41 -16.88 -24.88
N SER A 236 6.77 -16.76 -23.72
CA SER A 236 7.39 -16.90 -22.41
C SER A 236 6.71 -18.02 -21.62
N VAL A 237 7.51 -18.76 -20.86
CA VAL A 237 7.05 -19.86 -20.00
C VAL A 237 7.66 -19.67 -18.62
N GLN A 238 6.80 -19.41 -17.63
CA GLN A 238 7.17 -19.27 -16.24
C GLN A 238 6.50 -20.35 -15.41
N CYS A 239 7.23 -21.05 -14.57
CA CYS A 239 6.66 -22.10 -13.72
C CYS A 239 7.01 -21.89 -12.27
N LYS A 240 6.02 -22.07 -11.41
CA LYS A 240 6.10 -21.95 -9.96
C LYS A 240 5.39 -23.14 -9.31
N GLY A 241 6.17 -24.16 -8.96
CA GLY A 241 5.64 -25.39 -8.36
C GLY A 241 4.83 -26.21 -9.36
N ASP A 242 3.54 -26.40 -9.06
CA ASP A 242 2.62 -27.17 -9.90
C ASP A 242 1.95 -26.32 -10.99
N ASN A 243 2.20 -25.01 -11.02
CA ASN A 243 1.61 -24.09 -11.97
C ASN A 243 2.65 -23.58 -12.97
N CYS A 244 2.32 -23.63 -14.25
CA CYS A 244 3.04 -22.99 -15.32
C CYS A 244 2.15 -21.96 -15.99
N HIS A 245 2.65 -20.74 -16.09
CA HIS A 245 2.05 -19.61 -16.77
C HIS A 245 2.78 -19.39 -18.11
N LEU A 246 2.03 -19.47 -19.19
CA LEU A 246 2.54 -19.32 -20.55
C LEU A 246 1.89 -18.08 -21.18
N LEU A 247 2.73 -17.21 -21.71
CA LEU A 247 2.33 -16.00 -22.42
C LEU A 247 2.83 -16.07 -23.85
N VAL A 248 1.92 -15.83 -24.80
CA VAL A 248 2.24 -15.71 -26.21
C VAL A 248 1.82 -14.34 -26.71
N LEU A 249 2.80 -13.53 -27.09
CA LEU A 249 2.57 -12.20 -27.65
C LEU A 249 2.27 -12.31 -29.14
N HIS A 250 1.04 -11.98 -29.56
CA HIS A 250 0.69 -11.91 -30.99
C HIS A 250 1.11 -10.58 -31.60
N GLY A 251 1.02 -9.50 -30.83
CA GLY A 251 1.41 -8.17 -31.26
C GLY A 251 1.25 -7.14 -30.15
N SER A 252 1.91 -5.99 -30.33
CA SER A 252 1.77 -4.84 -29.44
C SER A 252 1.62 -3.57 -30.28
N TYR A 253 0.79 -2.66 -29.84
CA TYR A 253 0.45 -1.44 -30.57
C TYR A 253 0.63 -0.24 -29.64
N PRO A 254 1.33 0.84 -30.07
CA PRO A 254 1.37 2.07 -29.29
C PRO A 254 -0.04 2.65 -29.21
N ASP A 255 -0.50 2.94 -28.00
CA ASP A 255 -1.81 3.50 -27.72
C ASP A 255 -1.72 4.54 -26.59
N PRO A 256 -0.93 5.61 -26.80
CA PRO A 256 -0.65 6.59 -25.78
C PRO A 256 -1.92 7.35 -25.39
N VAL A 257 -2.09 7.56 -24.09
CA VAL A 257 -3.24 8.31 -23.55
C VAL A 257 -2.73 9.60 -22.93
N ASP A 258 -3.38 10.71 -23.28
CA ASP A 258 -3.10 12.01 -22.66
C ASP A 258 -3.47 11.96 -21.17
N PRO A 259 -2.48 12.14 -20.25
CA PRO A 259 -2.73 12.12 -18.82
C PRO A 259 -3.82 13.12 -18.40
N ALA A 260 -3.95 14.25 -19.10
CA ALA A 260 -4.96 15.26 -18.79
C ALA A 260 -6.39 14.71 -18.88
N LEU A 261 -6.66 13.78 -19.80
CA LEU A 261 -7.98 13.20 -20.01
C LEU A 261 -8.37 12.17 -18.95
N VAL A 262 -7.39 11.54 -18.30
CA VAL A 262 -7.61 10.43 -17.35
C VAL A 262 -7.47 10.81 -15.89
N ARG A 263 -7.04 12.04 -15.56
CA ARG A 263 -6.84 12.53 -14.18
C ARG A 263 -8.02 12.26 -13.25
N ASN A 264 -9.24 12.55 -13.68
CA ASN A 264 -10.43 12.38 -12.84
C ASN A 264 -10.76 10.90 -12.59
N ALA A 265 -10.64 10.06 -13.62
CA ALA A 265 -10.83 8.63 -13.48
C ALA A 265 -9.75 8.00 -12.58
N LEU A 266 -8.50 8.44 -12.73
CA LEU A 266 -7.39 8.01 -11.89
C LEU A 266 -7.56 8.45 -10.44
N ALA A 267 -8.01 9.69 -10.19
CA ALA A 267 -8.32 10.16 -8.84
C ALA A 267 -9.39 9.30 -8.17
N ALA A 268 -10.46 8.95 -8.88
CA ALA A 268 -11.50 8.05 -8.38
C ALA A 268 -10.97 6.64 -8.09
N GLN A 269 -10.12 6.10 -8.96
CA GLN A 269 -9.51 4.79 -8.78
C GLN A 269 -8.55 4.78 -7.57
N LEU A 270 -7.70 5.79 -7.44
CA LEU A 270 -6.82 5.96 -6.29
C LEU A 270 -7.62 6.11 -5.00
N HIS A 271 -8.73 6.84 -5.03
CA HIS A 271 -9.63 6.98 -3.88
C HIS A 271 -10.24 5.63 -3.49
N GLN A 272 -10.69 4.84 -4.47
CA GLN A 272 -11.22 3.49 -4.22
C GLN A 272 -10.14 2.56 -3.65
N ALA A 273 -8.92 2.59 -4.19
CA ALA A 273 -7.80 1.77 -3.69
C ALA A 273 -7.42 2.15 -2.25
N LYS A 274 -7.30 3.45 -1.96
CA LYS A 274 -7.01 3.98 -0.62
C LYS A 274 -8.13 3.64 0.37
N SER A 275 -9.38 3.76 -0.05
CA SER A 275 -10.55 3.38 0.75
C SER A 275 -10.55 1.89 1.09
N ALA A 276 -10.30 1.03 0.11
CA ALA A 276 -10.20 -0.41 0.32
C ALA A 276 -9.07 -0.77 1.29
N GLN A 277 -7.91 -0.14 1.15
CA GLN A 277 -6.77 -0.32 2.06
C GLN A 277 -7.10 0.10 3.49
N VAL A 278 -7.76 1.26 3.69
CA VAL A 278 -8.13 1.73 5.03
C VAL A 278 -9.16 0.79 5.68
N ILE A 279 -10.15 0.30 4.93
CA ILE A 279 -11.13 -0.68 5.43
C ILE A 279 -10.43 -1.99 5.81
N GLU A 280 -9.54 -2.51 4.96
CA GLU A 280 -8.81 -3.74 5.23
C GLU A 280 -7.95 -3.61 6.49
N GLN A 281 -7.24 -2.49 6.66
CA GLN A 281 -6.47 -2.18 7.86
C GLN A 281 -7.36 -2.09 9.10
N ALA A 282 -8.47 -1.34 9.02
CA ALA A 282 -9.40 -1.18 10.14
C ALA A 282 -10.02 -2.53 10.57
N ASN A 283 -10.36 -3.39 9.62
CA ASN A 283 -10.88 -4.73 9.91
C ASN A 283 -9.81 -5.65 10.49
N THR A 284 -8.58 -5.58 9.99
CA THR A 284 -7.44 -6.31 10.55
C THR A 284 -7.18 -5.90 12.00
N GLU A 285 -7.22 -4.60 12.30
CA GLU A 285 -7.08 -4.09 13.67
C GLU A 285 -8.23 -4.54 14.60
N LEU A 286 -9.47 -4.55 14.11
CA LEU A 286 -10.61 -5.05 14.88
C LEU A 286 -10.44 -6.54 15.23
N LEU A 287 -10.04 -7.35 14.24
CA LEU A 287 -9.80 -8.78 14.44
C LEU A 287 -8.63 -9.03 15.39
N ALA A 288 -7.57 -8.22 15.33
CA ALA A 288 -6.42 -8.33 16.23
C ALA A 288 -6.77 -8.03 17.70
N ARG A 289 -7.82 -7.25 17.96
CA ARG A 289 -8.30 -6.93 19.32
C ARG A 289 -9.34 -7.94 19.82
N ALA A 290 -9.94 -8.74 18.94
CA ALA A 290 -10.94 -9.71 19.29
C ALA A 290 -10.31 -11.06 19.69
N ASP A 291 -10.90 -11.76 20.67
CA ASP A 291 -10.58 -13.16 20.96
C ASP A 291 -11.25 -14.05 19.90
N VAL A 292 -10.60 -14.19 18.74
CA VAL A 292 -11.11 -14.99 17.62
C VAL A 292 -10.62 -16.43 17.76
N LYS A 293 -11.54 -17.34 18.09
CA LYS A 293 -11.32 -18.79 18.04
C LYS A 293 -12.04 -19.36 16.83
N VAL A 294 -11.29 -20.06 15.98
CA VAL A 294 -11.84 -20.72 14.79
C VAL A 294 -11.82 -22.21 15.06
N ASP A 295 -12.98 -22.77 15.40
CA ASP A 295 -13.10 -24.18 15.80
C ASP A 295 -12.92 -25.15 14.61
N ASP A 296 -13.21 -24.70 13.39
CA ASP A 296 -12.96 -25.47 12.18
C ASP A 296 -11.46 -25.43 11.82
N ALA A 297 -10.78 -26.57 11.94
CA ALA A 297 -9.34 -26.66 11.72
C ALA A 297 -8.91 -26.30 10.28
N ALA A 298 -9.76 -26.56 9.28
CA ALA A 298 -9.45 -26.22 7.89
C ALA A 298 -9.53 -24.70 7.66
N MET A 299 -10.56 -24.06 8.21
CA MET A 299 -10.73 -22.61 8.19
C MET A 299 -9.68 -21.90 9.04
N ALA A 300 -9.33 -22.44 10.20
CA ALA A 300 -8.25 -21.92 11.05
C ALA A 300 -6.91 -21.95 10.31
N ALA A 301 -6.60 -23.06 9.62
CA ALA A 301 -5.41 -23.16 8.79
C ALA A 301 -5.44 -22.21 7.58
N ALA A 302 -6.62 -21.98 6.98
CA ALA A 302 -6.78 -21.02 5.88
C ALA A 302 -6.58 -19.58 6.36
N MET A 303 -7.17 -19.21 7.51
CA MET A 303 -7.00 -17.89 8.13
C MET A 303 -5.55 -17.65 8.55
N ALA A 304 -4.89 -18.65 9.14
CA ALA A 304 -3.47 -18.54 9.50
C ALA A 304 -2.59 -18.33 8.26
N ARG A 305 -2.89 -19.02 7.15
CA ARG A 305 -2.18 -18.80 5.87
C ARG A 305 -2.40 -17.38 5.34
N ALA A 306 -3.63 -16.87 5.36
CA ALA A 306 -3.96 -15.51 4.93
C ALA A 306 -3.29 -14.43 5.80
N ALA A 307 -3.29 -14.61 7.13
CA ALA A 307 -2.59 -13.70 8.04
C ALA A 307 -1.06 -13.72 7.81
N SER A 308 -0.51 -14.89 7.49
CA SER A 308 0.92 -15.04 7.19
C SER A 308 1.35 -14.39 5.87
N SER A 309 0.45 -14.25 4.89
CA SER A 309 0.77 -13.54 3.64
C SER A 309 0.86 -12.03 3.85
N LEU A 310 -0.05 -11.45 4.66
CA LEU A 310 -0.03 -10.02 4.97
C LEU A 310 1.24 -9.61 5.71
N THR A 311 1.62 -10.38 6.73
CA THR A 311 2.85 -10.11 7.50
C THR A 311 4.13 -10.31 6.69
N ARG A 312 4.13 -11.20 5.69
CA ARG A 312 5.30 -11.46 4.85
C ARG A 312 5.66 -10.24 4.00
N ASP A 313 4.67 -9.53 3.47
CA ASP A 313 4.89 -8.32 2.67
C ASP A 313 5.37 -7.16 3.55
N GLU A 314 4.81 -7.00 4.75
CA GLU A 314 5.28 -6.01 5.72
C GLU A 314 6.73 -6.26 6.14
N HIS A 315 7.10 -7.51 6.44
CA HIS A 315 8.49 -7.87 6.75
C HIS A 315 9.43 -7.75 5.54
N ALA A 316 8.95 -7.95 4.30
CA ALA A 316 9.75 -7.71 3.11
C ALA A 316 10.07 -6.21 2.95
N MET A 317 9.08 -5.34 3.19
CA MET A 317 9.27 -3.90 3.19
C MET A 317 10.22 -3.43 4.32
N GLN A 318 10.04 -3.93 5.55
CA GLN A 318 10.93 -3.64 6.67
C GLN A 318 12.38 -4.08 6.40
N ARG A 319 12.58 -5.27 5.82
CA ARG A 319 13.92 -5.74 5.44
C ARG A 319 14.58 -4.85 4.40
N ARG A 320 13.82 -4.34 3.42
CA ARG A 320 14.34 -3.37 2.44
C ARG A 320 14.75 -2.05 3.10
N LEU A 321 13.96 -1.55 4.06
CA LEU A 321 14.30 -0.35 4.81
C LEU A 321 15.55 -0.53 5.68
N ILE A 322 15.68 -1.67 6.37
CA ILE A 322 16.87 -2.01 7.15
C ILE A 322 18.10 -2.10 6.25
N TRP A 323 17.99 -2.77 5.09
CA TRP A 323 19.07 -2.84 4.11
C TRP A 323 19.48 -1.46 3.58
N ALA A 324 18.51 -0.60 3.25
CA ALA A 324 18.78 0.77 2.81
C ALA A 324 19.52 1.58 3.90
N ALA A 325 19.09 1.44 5.17
CA ALA A 325 19.76 2.07 6.30
C ALA A 325 21.21 1.55 6.50
N GLN A 326 21.44 0.23 6.33
CA GLN A 326 22.78 -0.36 6.42
C GLN A 326 23.70 0.15 5.30
N ILE A 327 23.19 0.25 4.07
CA ILE A 327 23.95 0.81 2.93
C ILE A 327 24.35 2.26 3.21
N LEU A 328 23.43 3.09 3.69
CA LEU A 328 23.72 4.49 4.07
C LEU A 328 24.78 4.57 5.17
N THR A 329 24.72 3.70 6.17
CA THR A 329 25.72 3.64 7.25
C THR A 329 27.10 3.22 6.72
N LEU A 330 27.16 2.27 5.79
CA LEU A 330 28.41 1.84 5.14
C LEU A 330 29.00 2.94 4.27
N LEU A 331 28.19 3.63 3.47
CA LEU A 331 28.64 4.77 2.66
C LEU A 331 29.20 5.90 3.53
N GLY A 332 28.55 6.18 4.67
CA GLY A 332 29.05 7.14 5.65
C GLY A 332 30.41 6.75 6.26
N SER A 333 30.60 5.47 6.58
CA SER A 333 31.87 4.99 7.16
C SER A 333 33.02 4.97 6.13
N VAL A 334 32.75 4.59 4.88
CA VAL A 334 33.71 4.70 3.77
C VAL A 334 34.10 6.16 3.52
N GLY A 335 33.13 7.08 3.51
CA GLY A 335 33.40 8.51 3.40
C GLY A 335 34.33 9.01 4.52
N CYS A 336 34.08 8.59 5.77
CA CYS A 336 34.97 8.91 6.89
C CYS A 336 36.38 8.30 6.73
N ALA A 337 36.49 7.05 6.28
CA ALA A 337 37.77 6.40 6.05
C ALA A 337 38.60 7.11 4.96
N VAL A 338 37.97 7.51 3.86
CA VAL A 338 38.60 8.30 2.79
C VAL A 338 39.09 9.65 3.31
N LEU A 339 38.31 10.34 4.14
CA LEU A 339 38.74 11.59 4.79
C LEU A 339 39.94 11.38 5.73
N ILE A 340 39.99 10.26 6.46
CA ILE A 340 41.13 9.92 7.35
C ILE A 340 42.38 9.59 6.52
N LEU A 341 42.24 8.82 5.44
CA LEU A 341 43.36 8.42 4.59
C LEU A 341 43.94 9.62 3.80
N THR A 342 43.08 10.49 3.26
CA THR A 342 43.52 11.74 2.60
C THR A 342 44.21 12.70 3.58
N LYS A 343 43.75 12.77 4.84
CA LYS A 343 44.46 13.54 5.88
C LYS A 343 45.84 12.96 6.20
N ARG A 344 46.05 11.65 6.05
CA ARG A 344 47.34 10.99 6.32
C ARG A 344 48.34 11.14 5.17
N SER A 345 47.89 11.22 3.92
CA SER A 345 48.77 11.45 2.76
C SER A 345 49.35 12.87 2.73
N HIS A 346 48.65 13.86 3.28
CA HIS A 346 49.15 15.24 3.40
C HIS A 346 50.28 15.44 4.42
N LYS A 347 50.69 14.40 5.16
CA LYS A 347 51.80 14.49 6.11
C LYS A 347 53.19 14.49 5.45
N TYR A 348 53.29 14.27 4.14
CA TYR A 348 54.56 14.14 3.41
C TYR A 348 54.81 15.18 2.30
N ARG A 349 53.95 16.19 2.14
CA ARG A 349 54.22 17.37 1.30
C ARG A 349 53.72 18.60 2.02
N ALA A 350 54.60 19.58 2.23
CA ALA A 350 54.25 20.88 2.81
C ALA A 350 53.12 21.51 1.98
N PRO A 351 51.87 21.56 2.48
CA PRO A 351 50.79 22.18 1.76
C PRO A 351 50.92 23.69 1.92
N SER A 352 50.64 24.43 0.86
CA SER A 352 50.36 25.85 0.93
C SER A 352 49.25 26.11 1.95
N TYR A 353 49.48 27.03 2.89
CA TYR A 353 48.67 27.31 4.08
C TYR A 353 47.16 27.52 3.79
N LEU A 354 46.82 27.94 2.56
CA LEU A 354 45.45 28.13 2.08
C LEU A 354 44.64 26.83 1.99
N VAL A 355 45.25 25.69 1.63
CA VAL A 355 44.52 24.41 1.48
C VAL A 355 44.04 23.87 2.82
N LEU A 356 44.81 24.11 3.90
CA LEU A 356 44.46 23.69 5.26
C LEU A 356 43.23 24.42 5.81
N ILE A 357 43.10 25.72 5.52
CA ILE A 357 41.98 26.55 6.00
C ILE A 357 40.67 26.14 5.28
N SER A 358 40.75 25.87 3.98
CA SER A 358 39.60 25.39 3.18
C SER A 358 39.10 24.03 3.66
N TYR A 359 40.03 23.12 3.97
CA TYR A 359 39.70 21.76 4.41
C TYR A 359 39.07 21.74 5.81
N GLU A 360 39.56 22.58 6.73
CA GLU A 360 38.99 22.65 8.08
C GLU A 360 37.57 23.24 8.08
N ARG A 361 37.30 24.24 7.21
CA ARG A 361 35.95 24.76 7.01
C ARG A 361 35.03 23.70 6.40
N TYR A 362 35.48 22.97 5.39
CA TYR A 362 34.68 21.93 4.75
C TYR A 362 34.28 20.85 5.77
N VAL A 363 35.24 20.28 6.52
CA VAL A 363 34.96 19.26 7.53
C VAL A 363 34.00 19.76 8.62
N ARG A 364 34.15 21.01 9.10
CA ARG A 364 33.23 21.58 10.09
C ARG A 364 31.82 21.74 9.53
N ILE A 365 31.67 22.20 8.30
CA ILE A 365 30.36 22.37 7.66
C ILE A 365 29.72 21.00 7.41
N THR A 366 30.48 20.03 6.90
CA THR A 366 29.98 18.68 6.63
C THR A 366 29.56 17.96 7.92
N CYS A 367 30.34 18.06 9.00
CA CYS A 367 29.94 17.52 10.30
C CYS A 367 28.75 18.27 10.92
N ALA A 368 28.69 19.61 10.79
CA ALA A 368 27.59 20.39 11.33
C ALA A 368 26.25 20.15 10.61
N LEU A 369 26.28 19.78 9.32
CA LEU A 369 25.08 19.48 8.55
C LEU A 369 24.66 18.00 8.63
N LEU A 370 25.60 17.06 8.53
CA LEU A 370 25.27 15.62 8.46
C LEU A 370 24.86 15.04 9.82
N LEU A 371 25.40 15.56 10.92
CA LEU A 371 25.12 15.05 12.26
C LEU A 371 23.67 15.32 12.71
N PRO A 372 23.10 16.53 12.58
CA PRO A 372 21.68 16.75 12.88
C PRO A 372 20.74 16.04 11.90
N LEU A 373 21.10 15.93 10.61
CA LEU A 373 20.33 15.16 9.63
C LEU A 373 20.26 13.66 9.99
N GLY A 374 21.38 13.09 10.42
CA GLY A 374 21.45 11.72 10.92
C GLY A 374 20.58 11.52 12.16
N ILE A 375 20.63 12.44 13.13
CA ILE A 375 19.81 12.39 14.36
C ILE A 375 18.31 12.54 14.03
N ALA A 376 17.94 13.47 13.14
CA ALA A 376 16.55 13.70 12.76
C ALA A 376 15.95 12.48 12.03
N PHE A 377 16.72 11.87 11.11
CA PHE A 377 16.29 10.66 10.40
C PHE A 377 16.09 9.49 11.37
N LEU A 378 16.98 9.34 12.36
CA LEU A 378 16.87 8.31 13.39
C LEU A 378 15.66 8.52 14.31
N GLY A 379 15.38 9.77 14.68
CA GLY A 379 14.18 10.14 15.45
C GLY A 379 12.89 9.78 14.71
N LEU A 380 12.85 9.99 13.39
CA LEU A 380 11.71 9.64 12.54
C LEU A 380 11.47 8.14 12.46
N VAL A 381 12.54 7.34 12.40
CA VAL A 381 12.47 5.87 12.42
C VAL A 381 11.98 5.35 13.78
N VAL A 382 12.43 5.93 14.89
CA VAL A 382 12.03 5.51 16.25
C VAL A 382 10.60 5.96 16.61
N LEU A 383 10.17 7.13 16.13
CA LEU A 383 8.81 7.64 16.36
C LEU A 383 7.76 6.97 15.45
N GLY A 384 8.14 6.51 14.25
CA GLY A 384 7.25 5.80 13.33
C GLY A 384 7.12 4.29 13.57
N ALA A 385 7.92 3.70 14.46
CA ALA A 385 7.90 2.27 14.72
C ALA A 385 6.78 1.88 15.71
N ASN A 386 5.97 0.89 15.30
CA ASN A 386 4.90 0.27 16.10
C ASN A 386 5.42 -0.20 17.48
N PRO A 387 4.75 0.08 18.61
CA PRO A 387 5.22 -0.21 19.97
C PRO A 387 5.62 -1.66 20.24
N ILE A 388 5.13 -2.61 19.44
CA ILE A 388 5.45 -4.05 19.57
C ILE A 388 6.89 -4.38 19.12
N VAL A 389 7.50 -3.54 18.26
CA VAL A 389 8.81 -3.83 17.62
C VAL A 389 9.99 -3.08 18.25
N ARG A 390 9.74 -2.10 19.13
CA ARG A 390 10.77 -1.32 19.85
C ARG A 390 11.94 -2.15 20.42
N PRO A 391 11.73 -3.27 21.15
CA PRO A 391 12.85 -3.94 21.82
C PRO A 391 13.87 -4.61 20.88
N ALA A 392 13.48 -4.92 19.63
CA ALA A 392 14.38 -5.59 18.67
C ALA A 392 15.28 -4.61 17.89
N ILE A 393 14.85 -3.35 17.75
CA ILE A 393 15.60 -2.30 17.03
C ILE A 393 16.56 -1.56 17.97
N ASP A 394 16.18 -1.41 19.25
CA ASP A 394 16.90 -0.58 20.20
C ASP A 394 18.32 -1.11 20.48
N THR A 395 18.53 -2.42 20.59
CA THR A 395 19.84 -2.96 21.04
C THR A 395 21.01 -2.78 20.04
N PRO A 396 20.90 -3.16 18.74
CA PRO A 396 22.03 -3.00 17.82
C PRO A 396 22.28 -1.54 17.42
N VAL A 397 21.22 -0.72 17.34
CA VAL A 397 21.34 0.70 16.96
C VAL A 397 21.95 1.53 18.09
N ILE A 398 21.55 1.29 19.34
CA ILE A 398 22.16 1.93 20.51
C ILE A 398 23.62 1.49 20.67
N ALA A 399 23.95 0.23 20.41
CA ALA A 399 25.33 -0.25 20.41
C ALA A 399 26.19 0.45 19.32
N GLY A 400 25.64 0.65 18.12
CA GLY A 400 26.31 1.40 17.05
C GLY A 400 26.54 2.87 17.40
N LEU A 401 25.54 3.53 18.01
CA LEU A 401 25.64 4.94 18.43
C LEU A 401 26.62 5.15 19.59
N THR A 402 26.66 4.22 20.55
CA THR A 402 27.64 4.26 21.65
C THR A 402 29.07 4.06 21.14
N LEU A 403 29.30 3.20 20.16
CA LEU A 403 30.61 3.05 19.52
C LEU A 403 31.01 4.29 18.69
N CYS A 404 30.09 4.88 17.92
CA CYS A 404 30.37 6.10 17.15
C CYS A 404 30.66 7.31 18.06
N SER A 405 29.89 7.49 19.14
CA SER A 405 30.12 8.55 20.13
C SER A 405 31.43 8.36 20.88
N ALA A 406 31.78 7.11 21.25
CA ALA A 406 33.08 6.80 21.84
C ALA A 406 34.24 7.10 20.87
N ALA A 407 34.10 6.76 19.59
CA ALA A 407 35.11 7.05 18.58
C ALA A 407 35.30 8.58 18.36
N LEU A 408 34.21 9.34 18.33
CA LEU A 408 34.25 10.81 18.26
C LEU A 408 34.88 11.42 19.52
N ALA A 409 34.55 10.92 20.71
CA ALA A 409 35.16 11.36 21.97
C ALA A 409 36.68 11.10 22.00
N VAL A 410 37.13 9.94 21.52
CA VAL A 410 38.56 9.61 21.39
C VAL A 410 39.24 10.53 20.37
N MET A 411 38.61 10.81 19.23
CA MET A 411 39.15 11.74 18.24
C MET A 411 39.25 13.17 18.78
N ALA A 412 38.22 13.66 19.48
CA ALA A 412 38.23 14.97 20.13
C ALA A 412 39.33 15.06 21.21
N TRP A 413 39.47 14.02 22.04
CA TRP A 413 40.53 13.93 23.05
C TRP A 413 41.93 13.93 22.43
N ARG A 414 42.13 13.19 21.33
CA ARG A 414 43.40 13.14 20.61
C ARG A 414 43.75 14.49 19.96
N HIS A 415 42.74 15.23 19.48
CA HIS A 415 42.93 16.58 18.94
C HIS A 415 43.26 17.59 20.05
N ALA A 416 42.57 17.51 21.19
CA ALA A 416 42.81 18.37 22.34
C ALA A 416 44.19 18.13 22.97
N SER A 417 44.65 16.88 23.05
CA SER A 417 46.00 16.54 23.55
C SER A 417 47.11 17.01 22.61
N GLY A 418 46.91 16.92 21.29
CA GLY A 418 47.81 17.52 20.30
C GLY A 418 47.95 19.05 20.48
N LEU A 419 46.82 19.74 20.70
CA LEU A 419 46.82 21.17 21.00
C LEU A 419 47.58 21.51 22.29
N ARG A 420 47.45 20.69 23.35
CA ARG A 420 48.21 20.89 24.60
C ARG A 420 49.72 20.76 24.39
N HIS A 421 50.19 19.86 23.52
CA HIS A 421 51.62 19.76 23.21
C HIS A 421 52.13 20.95 22.40
N VAL A 422 51.34 21.48 21.47
CA VAL A 422 51.69 22.70 20.71
C VAL A 422 51.69 23.94 21.62
N LEU A 423 50.71 24.06 22.52
CA LEU A 423 50.64 25.13 23.49
C LEU A 423 51.75 25.03 24.55
N ARG A 424 52.15 23.82 24.98
CA ARG A 424 53.35 23.62 25.83
C ARG A 424 54.62 24.03 25.10
N ARG A 425 54.82 23.65 23.84
CA ARG A 425 56.00 24.10 23.06
C ARG A 425 56.03 25.61 22.86
N ARG A 426 54.88 26.27 22.66
CA ARG A 426 54.82 27.74 22.62
C ARG A 426 55.14 28.38 23.98
N ARG A 427 54.71 27.79 25.10
CA ARG A 427 55.11 28.26 26.44
C ARG A 427 56.60 28.10 26.69
N TYR A 428 57.22 26.98 26.32
CA TYR A 428 58.66 26.80 26.46
C TYR A 428 59.46 27.72 25.53
N GLY A 429 58.98 27.98 24.31
CA GLY A 429 59.57 28.99 23.42
C GLY A 429 59.50 30.40 24.00
N LEU A 430 58.37 30.77 24.60
CA LEU A 430 58.20 32.09 25.22
C LEU A 430 59.04 32.26 26.50
N ILE A 431 59.18 31.18 27.30
CA ILE A 431 60.06 31.15 28.47
C ILE A 431 61.54 31.21 28.06
N MET A 432 61.95 30.50 27.00
CA MET A 432 63.32 30.59 26.46
C MET A 432 63.62 31.99 25.88
N LEU A 433 62.63 32.64 25.26
CA LEU A 433 62.80 33.98 24.68
C LEU A 433 62.84 35.06 25.78
N LEU A 434 62.06 34.92 26.84
CA LEU A 434 62.17 35.74 28.06
C LEU A 434 63.50 35.50 28.79
N ALA A 435 63.94 34.25 28.92
CA ALA A 435 65.23 33.92 29.52
C ALA A 435 66.38 34.53 28.69
N ALA A 436 66.35 34.42 27.36
CA ALA A 436 67.33 35.02 26.48
C ALA A 436 67.34 36.56 26.58
N GLN A 437 66.16 37.21 26.70
CA GLN A 437 66.06 38.66 26.91
C GLN A 437 66.61 39.09 28.28
N ILE A 438 66.38 38.29 29.33
CA ILE A 438 66.93 38.55 30.67
C ILE A 438 68.45 38.41 30.67
N THR A 439 69.02 37.40 29.99
CA THR A 439 70.47 37.23 29.87
C THR A 439 71.11 38.36 29.05
N LEU A 440 70.42 38.88 28.03
CA LEU A 440 70.88 40.01 27.23
C LEU A 440 70.81 41.35 27.99
N LEU A 441 69.83 41.51 28.88
CA LEU A 441 69.73 42.67 29.79
C LEU A 441 70.78 42.61 30.91
N ALA A 442 71.10 41.42 31.41
CA ALA A 442 72.13 41.20 32.42
C ALA A 442 73.57 41.35 31.88
N SER A 443 73.78 41.42 30.56
CA SER A 443 75.08 41.71 29.95
C SER A 443 75.30 43.19 29.61
N VAL A 444 74.29 44.04 29.89
CA VAL A 444 74.32 45.50 29.63
C VAL A 444 74.39 46.32 30.93
N PHE A 445 74.16 45.68 32.08
CA PHE A 445 74.51 46.17 33.41
C PHE A 445 75.73 45.40 33.92
#